data_AF-A0A972T978-F1
#
_entry.id   AF-A0A972T978-F1
#
_cell.length_a   1.000
_cell.length_b   1.000
_cell.length_c   1.000
_cell.angle_alpha   90.00
_cell.angle_beta   90.00
_cell.angle_gamma   90.00
#
_symmetry.space_group_name_H-M   'P 1'
#
loop_
_entity.id
_entity.type
_entity.pdbx_description
1 polymer ?
#
loop_
_entity_poly.entity_id
_entity_poly.type
_entity_poly.pdbx_seq_one_letter_code
_entity_poly.pdbx_strand_id
1 'polypeptide(L)'
;MTKYQSYSSRGQAPRKKEIHPVWRGVGFALMILIPILSYAASIVLIDANRANGWLRIPQELIMKGWGDPNLLVKIILTAVLSILLYGVFSLITFILYSSLGPPRYGPYDVPPIQYRGKRYRR
;
A
#
# COMPACT_ATOMS: atom_id res chain seq x y z
N MET A 1 -58.00 15.43 -5.91
CA MET A 1 -57.11 14.76 -6.88
C MET A 1 -55.66 14.91 -6.40
N THR A 2 -55.12 13.89 -5.74
CA THR A 2 -53.72 13.89 -5.30
C THR A 2 -53.20 12.47 -5.51
N LYS A 3 -52.64 12.18 -6.69
CA LYS A 3 -52.31 10.80 -7.12
C LYS A 3 -50.84 10.54 -7.42
N TYR A 4 -49.93 11.44 -7.02
CA TYR A 4 -48.49 11.20 -7.19
C TYR A 4 -47.72 11.73 -5.98
N GLN A 5 -47.77 10.97 -4.89
CA GLN A 5 -46.85 11.12 -3.78
C GLN A 5 -45.50 10.57 -4.27
N SER A 6 -44.64 11.46 -4.72
CA SER A 6 -43.32 11.14 -5.26
C SER A 6 -42.53 10.36 -4.20
N TYR A 7 -42.21 9.12 -4.55
CA TYR A 7 -41.35 8.24 -3.78
C TYR A 7 -39.99 8.93 -3.68
N SER A 8 -39.71 9.59 -2.55
CA SER A 8 -38.37 10.08 -2.25
C SER A 8 -37.49 8.86 -1.99
N SER A 9 -36.99 8.28 -3.09
CA SER A 9 -35.90 7.33 -3.04
C SER A 9 -34.77 8.02 -2.28
N ARG A 10 -34.60 7.68 -1.00
CA ARG A 10 -33.37 7.99 -0.28
C ARG A 10 -32.28 7.33 -1.13
N GLY A 11 -31.60 8.14 -1.95
CA GLY A 11 -30.50 7.68 -2.77
C GLY A 11 -29.59 6.87 -1.88
N GLN A 12 -29.55 5.55 -2.14
CA GLN A 12 -28.72 4.65 -1.35
C GLN A 12 -27.32 5.23 -1.41
N ALA A 13 -26.74 5.49 -0.24
CA ALA A 13 -25.35 5.97 -0.18
C ALA A 13 -24.50 4.97 -0.98
N PRO A 14 -23.59 5.45 -1.85
CA PRO A 14 -22.77 4.56 -2.66
C PRO A 14 -22.10 3.56 -1.73
N ARG A 15 -22.24 2.26 -2.05
CA ARG A 15 -21.57 1.19 -1.29
C ARG A 15 -20.11 1.58 -1.17
N LYS A 16 -19.63 1.67 0.08
CA LYS A 16 -18.21 1.93 0.35
C LYS A 16 -17.43 0.83 -0.36
N LYS A 17 -16.44 1.20 -1.17
CA LYS A 17 -15.51 0.23 -1.75
C LYS A 17 -14.71 -0.37 -0.61
N GLU A 18 -15.14 -1.52 -0.14
CA GLU A 18 -14.40 -2.30 0.84
C GLU A 18 -13.23 -2.99 0.11
N ILE A 19 -12.04 -2.94 0.71
CA ILE A 19 -10.88 -3.63 0.19
C ILE A 19 -11.17 -5.13 0.30
N HIS A 20 -11.05 -5.85 -0.81
CA HIS A 20 -11.33 -7.27 -0.87
C HIS A 20 -10.49 -8.04 0.16
N PRO A 21 -11.07 -8.94 0.96
CA PRO A 21 -10.42 -9.53 2.13
C PRO A 21 -9.11 -10.26 1.83
N VAL A 22 -9.02 -10.92 0.66
CA VAL A 22 -7.79 -11.58 0.18
C VAL A 22 -6.60 -10.62 0.14
N TRP A 23 -6.82 -9.38 -0.30
CA TRP A 23 -5.76 -8.39 -0.44
C TRP A 23 -5.32 -7.78 0.88
N ARG A 24 -6.18 -7.82 1.89
CA ARG A 24 -5.79 -7.52 3.28
C ARG A 24 -4.84 -8.60 3.81
N GLY A 25 -5.09 -9.88 3.46
CA GLY A 25 -4.23 -11.01 3.80
C GLY A 25 -2.85 -10.95 3.12
N VAL A 26 -2.81 -10.64 1.81
CA VAL A 26 -1.55 -10.48 1.08
C VAL A 26 -0.70 -9.35 1.68
N GLY A 27 -1.31 -8.21 1.98
CA GLY A 27 -0.60 -7.10 2.63
C GLY A 27 -0.01 -7.47 3.99
N PHE A 28 -0.74 -8.25 4.80
CA PHE A 28 -0.25 -8.75 6.09
C PHE A 28 0.92 -9.73 5.93
N ALA A 29 0.83 -10.67 4.99
CA ALA A 29 1.94 -11.59 4.70
C ALA A 29 3.21 -10.83 4.26
N LEU A 30 3.05 -9.84 3.38
CA LEU A 30 4.14 -8.98 2.94
C LEU A 30 4.75 -8.16 4.10
N MET A 31 3.96 -7.79 5.12
CA MET A 31 4.45 -7.08 6.31
C MET A 31 5.43 -7.86 7.16
N ILE A 32 5.34 -9.18 7.13
CA ILE A 32 6.28 -10.04 7.83
C ILE A 32 7.42 -10.44 6.89
N LEU A 33 7.08 -10.79 5.65
CA LEU A 33 8.05 -11.29 4.67
C LEU A 33 9.07 -10.23 4.23
N ILE A 34 8.63 -8.99 3.96
CA ILE A 34 9.48 -7.94 3.42
C ILE A 34 10.59 -7.53 4.40
N PRO A 35 10.34 -7.30 5.71
CA PRO A 35 11.40 -6.99 6.66
C PRO A 35 12.47 -8.09 6.75
N ILE A 36 12.04 -9.36 6.73
CA ILE A 36 12.96 -10.52 6.77
C ILE A 36 13.84 -10.53 5.52
N LEU A 37 13.25 -10.41 4.34
CA LEU A 37 13.99 -10.34 3.07
C LEU A 37 14.91 -9.12 3.01
N SER A 38 14.45 -7.97 3.49
CA SER A 38 15.24 -6.73 3.51
C SER A 38 16.44 -6.82 4.43
N TYR A 39 16.32 -7.56 5.54
CA TYR A 39 17.45 -7.84 6.43
C TYR A 39 18.48 -8.77 5.79
N ALA A 40 18.05 -9.85 5.15
CA ALA A 40 18.96 -10.72 4.42
C ALA A 40 19.68 -9.95 3.30
N ALA A 41 18.92 -9.15 2.54
CA ALA A 41 19.46 -8.32 1.47
C ALA A 41 20.44 -7.26 2.00
N SER A 42 20.21 -6.69 3.19
CA SER A 42 21.12 -5.68 3.73
C SER A 42 22.49 -6.24 4.08
N ILE A 43 22.55 -7.46 4.62
CA ILE A 43 23.82 -8.16 4.90
C ILE A 43 24.58 -8.38 3.60
N VAL A 44 23.92 -8.97 2.59
CA VAL A 44 24.52 -9.24 1.28
C VAL A 44 25.03 -7.95 0.63
N LEU A 45 24.26 -6.85 0.72
CA LEU A 45 24.66 -5.58 0.11
C LEU A 45 25.87 -4.94 0.81
N ILE A 46 25.96 -5.04 2.13
CA ILE A 46 27.12 -4.56 2.90
C ILE A 46 28.37 -5.38 2.53
N ASP A 47 28.25 -6.69 2.40
CA ASP A 47 29.38 -7.55 2.03
C ASP A 47 29.81 -7.32 0.56
N ALA A 48 28.86 -7.15 -0.35
CA ALA A 48 29.15 -6.75 -1.73
C ALA A 48 29.82 -5.36 -1.81
N ASN A 49 29.40 -4.42 -0.97
CA ASN A 49 30.02 -3.10 -0.89
C ASN A 49 31.44 -3.16 -0.32
N ARG A 50 31.73 -4.08 0.61
CA ARG A 50 33.10 -4.30 1.12
C ARG A 50 34.03 -4.86 0.05
N ALA A 51 33.52 -5.75 -0.80
CA ALA A 51 34.31 -6.34 -1.89
C ALA A 51 34.58 -5.34 -3.03
N ASN A 52 33.57 -4.56 -3.42
CA ASN A 52 33.64 -3.67 -4.59
C ASN A 52 33.99 -2.21 -4.26
N GLY A 53 33.83 -1.79 -3.00
CA GLY A 53 34.14 -0.44 -2.56
C GLY A 53 33.24 0.66 -3.13
N TRP A 54 31.97 0.36 -3.47
CA TRP A 54 31.07 1.34 -4.12
C TRP A 54 30.86 2.61 -3.28
N LEU A 55 30.68 2.45 -1.97
CA LEU A 55 30.41 3.54 -1.04
C LEU A 55 31.28 3.41 0.21
N ARG A 56 31.87 4.54 0.62
CA ARG A 56 32.57 4.66 1.90
C ARG A 56 31.54 4.89 3.00
N ILE A 57 31.43 3.93 3.92
CA ILE A 57 30.53 4.04 5.07
C ILE A 57 31.13 5.06 6.05
N PRO A 58 30.42 6.16 6.38
CA PRO A 58 30.92 7.14 7.34
C PRO A 58 31.05 6.51 8.73
N GLN A 59 32.09 6.91 9.45
CA GLN A 59 32.42 6.35 10.76
C GLN A 59 31.36 6.66 11.83
N GLU A 60 30.58 7.73 11.65
CA GLU A 60 29.45 8.10 12.51
C GLU A 60 28.37 7.01 12.60
N LEU A 61 28.23 6.18 11.55
CA LEU A 61 27.28 5.07 11.52
C LEU A 61 27.81 3.80 12.20
N ILE A 62 29.08 3.80 12.62
CA ILE A 62 29.74 2.68 13.26
C ILE A 62 29.63 2.85 14.77
N MET A 63 28.66 2.17 15.38
CA MET A 63 28.53 2.16 16.85
C MET A 63 29.55 1.20 17.44
N LYS A 64 30.65 1.76 17.96
CA LYS A 64 31.68 1.01 18.68
C LYS A 64 31.22 0.77 20.12
N GLY A 65 30.75 -0.44 20.42
CA GLY A 65 30.35 -0.84 21.77
C GLY A 65 29.23 -1.89 21.83
N TRP A 66 28.49 -2.07 20.74
CA TRP A 66 27.51 -3.13 20.57
C TRP A 66 28.14 -4.22 19.69
N GLY A 67 27.83 -5.51 19.93
CA GLY A 67 28.55 -6.65 19.35
C GLY A 67 28.74 -6.61 17.83
N ASP A 68 27.81 -5.98 17.10
CA ASP A 68 27.91 -5.70 15.66
C ASP A 68 28.20 -4.21 15.40
N PRO A 69 29.42 -3.85 14.92
CA PRO A 69 29.77 -2.45 14.64
C PRO A 69 28.89 -1.77 13.57
N ASN A 70 28.36 -2.56 12.63
CA ASN A 70 27.56 -2.08 11.50
C ASN A 70 26.05 -2.17 11.75
N LEU A 71 25.61 -2.29 13.00
CA LEU A 71 24.19 -2.50 13.33
C LEU A 71 23.30 -1.38 12.79
N LEU A 72 23.67 -0.11 12.98
CA LEU A 72 22.91 1.03 12.47
C LEU A 72 22.80 1.01 10.94
N VAL A 73 23.91 0.70 10.26
CA VAL A 73 23.93 0.59 8.80
C VAL A 73 22.96 -0.49 8.33
N LYS A 74 22.97 -1.66 8.98
CA LYS A 74 22.03 -2.75 8.69
C LYS A 74 20.57 -2.28 8.85
N ILE A 75 20.23 -1.62 9.96
CA ILE A 75 18.86 -1.14 10.26
C ILE A 75 18.39 -0.07 9.28
N ILE A 76 19.24 0.91 8.97
CA ILE A 76 18.89 1.95 7.99
C ILE A 76 18.64 1.31 6.63
N LEU A 77 19.53 0.40 6.23
CA LEU A 77 19.47 -0.22 4.92
C LEU A 77 18.28 -1.20 4.81
N THR A 78 17.93 -1.91 5.88
CA THR A 78 16.68 -2.69 5.91
C THR A 78 15.45 -1.81 5.78
N ALA A 79 15.39 -0.68 6.49
CA ALA A 79 14.27 0.26 6.39
C ALA A 79 14.14 0.80 4.96
N VAL A 80 15.24 1.22 4.34
CA VAL A 80 15.24 1.70 2.95
C VAL A 80 14.82 0.60 1.97
N LEU A 81 15.40 -0.60 2.08
CA LEU A 81 15.07 -1.73 1.19
C LEU A 81 13.61 -2.19 1.37
N SER A 82 13.11 -2.22 2.60
CA SER A 82 11.72 -2.59 2.87
C SER A 82 10.74 -1.59 2.25
N ILE A 83 10.98 -0.29 2.38
CA ILE A 83 10.17 0.76 1.73
C ILE A 83 10.22 0.58 0.21
N LEU A 84 11.41 0.34 -0.36
CA LEU A 84 11.58 0.16 -1.79
C LEU A 84 10.82 -1.07 -2.29
N LEU A 85 10.98 -2.22 -1.65
CA LEU A 85 10.28 -3.46 -1.98
C LEU A 85 8.77 -3.29 -1.86
N TYR A 86 8.29 -2.65 -0.79
CA TYR A 86 6.88 -2.32 -0.64
C TYR A 86 6.36 -1.43 -1.75
N GLY A 87 7.14 -0.42 -2.15
CA GLY A 87 6.81 0.44 -3.29
C GLY A 87 6.68 -0.35 -4.59
N VAL A 88 7.62 -1.26 -4.86
CA VAL A 88 7.59 -2.14 -6.03
C VAL A 88 6.37 -3.07 -6.01
N PHE A 89 6.10 -3.74 -4.89
CA PHE A 89 4.91 -4.58 -4.75
C PHE A 89 3.63 -3.76 -4.91
N SER A 90 3.55 -2.57 -4.32
CA SER A 90 2.40 -1.66 -4.49
C SER A 90 2.15 -1.34 -5.96
N LEU A 91 3.20 -1.00 -6.71
CA LEU A 91 3.11 -0.76 -8.16
C LEU A 91 2.62 -2.00 -8.92
N ILE A 92 3.17 -3.18 -8.62
CA ILE A 92 2.72 -4.44 -9.24
C ILE A 92 1.23 -4.67 -8.96
N THR A 93 0.79 -4.52 -7.72
CA THR A 93 -0.62 -4.73 -7.37
C THR A 93 -1.52 -3.71 -8.05
N PHE A 94 -1.10 -2.44 -8.13
CA PHE A 94 -1.83 -1.41 -8.84
C PHE A 94 -2.03 -1.76 -10.33
N ILE A 95 -0.97 -2.22 -10.99
CA ILE A 95 -1.03 -2.64 -12.40
C ILE A 95 -1.96 -3.85 -12.57
N LEU A 96 -1.83 -4.87 -11.71
CA LEU A 96 -2.68 -6.06 -11.75
C LEU A 96 -4.16 -5.70 -11.56
N TYR A 97 -4.47 -4.85 -10.59
CA TYR A 97 -5.83 -4.39 -10.34
C TYR A 97 -6.38 -3.51 -11.45
N SER A 98 -5.54 -2.69 -12.07
CA SER A 98 -5.94 -1.87 -13.19
C SER A 98 -6.27 -2.71 -14.43
N SER A 99 -5.55 -3.83 -14.64
CA SER A 99 -5.73 -4.67 -15.83
C SER A 99 -6.79 -5.75 -15.66
N LEU A 100 -6.89 -6.36 -14.48
CA LEU A 100 -7.74 -7.53 -14.22
C LEU A 100 -8.97 -7.19 -13.37
N GLY A 101 -9.12 -5.92 -12.98
CA GLY A 101 -10.23 -5.46 -12.15
C GLY A 101 -11.57 -5.50 -12.91
N PRO A 102 -12.66 -5.92 -12.26
CA PRO A 102 -13.98 -5.89 -12.87
C PRO A 102 -14.42 -4.44 -13.18
N PRO A 103 -15.29 -4.24 -14.20
CA PRO A 103 -15.84 -2.93 -14.50
C PRO A 103 -16.61 -2.39 -13.29
N ARG A 104 -16.58 -1.05 -13.13
CA ARG A 104 -17.18 -0.38 -11.95
C ARG A 104 -18.70 -0.55 -11.83
N TYR A 105 -19.38 -0.86 -12.93
CA TYR A 105 -20.82 -1.03 -13.00
C TYR A 105 -21.13 -2.39 -13.60
N GLY A 106 -22.06 -3.13 -12.98
CA GLY A 106 -22.62 -4.33 -13.58
C GLY A 106 -23.56 -4.00 -14.76
N PRO A 107 -23.99 -5.00 -15.54
CA PRO A 107 -24.86 -4.80 -16.69
C PRO A 107 -26.19 -4.10 -16.39
N TYR A 108 -26.67 -4.21 -15.15
CA TYR A 108 -27.93 -3.64 -14.69
C TYR A 108 -27.76 -2.44 -13.73
N ASP A 109 -26.52 -2.02 -13.45
CA ASP A 109 -26.27 -0.94 -12.50
C ASP A 109 -26.41 0.44 -13.17
N VAL A 110 -27.32 1.27 -12.64
CA VAL A 110 -27.49 2.65 -13.08
C VAL A 110 -26.45 3.54 -12.38
N PRO A 111 -25.73 4.43 -13.09
CA PRO A 111 -24.79 5.33 -12.45
C PRO A 111 -25.49 6.22 -11.41
N PRO A 112 -24.83 6.57 -10.30
CA PRO A 112 -25.43 7.37 -9.25
C PRO A 112 -25.83 8.73 -9.79
N ILE A 113 -27.11 9.04 -9.74
CA ILE A 113 -27.64 10.34 -10.14
C ILE A 113 -27.24 11.35 -9.06
N GLN A 114 -26.37 12.29 -9.40
CA GLN A 114 -25.99 13.38 -8.50
C GLN A 114 -27.17 14.35 -8.37
N TYR A 115 -27.85 14.35 -7.22
CA TYR A 115 -28.92 15.31 -6.95
C TYR A 115 -28.34 16.73 -6.79
N ARG A 116 -28.55 17.60 -7.79
CA ARG A 116 -28.19 19.02 -7.77
C ARG A 116 -29.32 19.92 -7.22
N GLY A 117 -29.99 19.51 -6.15
CA GLY A 117 -31.07 20.30 -5.55
C GLY A 117 -30.68 20.90 -4.18
N LYS A 118 -31.36 21.98 -3.79
CA LYS A 118 -31.19 22.60 -2.46
C LYS A 118 -31.64 21.62 -1.37
N ARG A 119 -30.78 21.40 -0.37
CA ARG A 119 -31.06 20.54 0.79
C ARG A 119 -32.19 21.20 1.61
N TYR A 120 -33.34 20.54 1.69
CA TYR A 120 -34.48 21.04 2.46
C TYR A 120 -34.10 21.10 3.96
N ARG A 121 -34.26 22.27 4.57
CA ARG A 121 -34.07 22.50 6.01
C ARG A 121 -35.46 22.55 6.63
N ARG A 122 -35.75 21.62 7.55
CA ARG A 122 -36.91 21.71 8.44
C ARG A 122 -36.55 22.58 9.62
#